data_AF-A0AA42WVG4-F1
#
_entry.id   AF-A0AA42WVG4-F1
#
_cell.length_a   1.000
_cell.length_b   1.000
_cell.length_c   1.000
_cell.angle_alpha   90.00
_cell.angle_beta   90.00
_cell.angle_gamma   90.00
#
_symmetry.space_group_name_H-M   'P 1'
#
loop_
_entity.id
_entity.type
_entity.pdbx_description
1 polymer ?
#
loop_
_entity_poly.entity_id
_entity_poly.type
_entity_poly.pdbx_seq_one_letter_code
_entity_poly.pdbx_strand_id
1 'polypeptide(L)' 'MITAKYIPWDPIGAMPDGRKGGRLMLLWEGDRPIIGRWDDGRKGWEDPEGMHLFEEITYWADINSPE' A
#
# COMPACT_ATOMS: atom_id res chain seq x y z
N MET A 1 12.91 -22.14 -4.23
CA MET A 1 11.68 -22.45 -4.99
C MET A 1 10.67 -21.39 -4.59
N ILE A 2 10.30 -20.46 -5.47
CA ILE A 2 9.33 -19.41 -5.11
C ILE A 2 7.93 -20.01 -5.22
N THR A 3 7.17 -20.01 -4.12
CA THR A 3 5.78 -20.47 -4.12
C THR A 3 4.87 -19.26 -4.34
N ALA A 4 4.04 -19.30 -5.38
CA ALA A 4 3.02 -18.29 -5.58
C ALA A 4 1.99 -18.37 -4.43
N LYS A 5 1.80 -17.27 -3.71
CA LYS A 5 0.79 -17.12 -2.67
C LYS A 5 -0.18 -16.02 -3.07
N TYR A 6 -1.45 -16.19 -2.70
CA TYR A 6 -2.42 -15.10 -2.79
C TYR A 6 -2.02 -13.96 -1.86
N ILE A 7 -2.19 -12.73 -2.32
CA ILE A 7 -1.97 -11.53 -1.51
C ILE A 7 -3.19 -11.36 -0.59
N PRO A 8 -3.01 -11.36 0.74
CA PRO A 8 -4.10 -11.15 1.68
C PRO A 8 -4.41 -9.66 1.77
N TRP A 9 -5.27 -9.19 0.87
CA TRP A 9 -5.70 -7.79 0.86
C TRP A 9 -6.64 -7.50 2.03
N ASP A 10 -6.34 -6.42 2.76
CA ASP A 10 -7.17 -5.89 3.84
C ASP A 10 -7.80 -4.55 3.41
N PRO A 11 -9.03 -4.24 3.84
CA PRO A 11 -9.65 -2.93 3.57
C PRO A 11 -8.81 -1.78 4.15
N ILE A 12 -8.68 -0.67 3.40
CA ILE A 12 -7.86 0.49 3.81
C ILE A 12 -8.31 1.08 5.16
N GLY A 13 -9.62 1.05 5.44
CA GLY A 13 -10.20 1.55 6.69
C GLY A 13 -9.88 0.70 7.92
N ALA A 14 -9.42 -0.54 7.72
CA ALA A 14 -9.00 -1.44 8.80
C ALA A 14 -7.49 -1.35 9.09
N MET A 15 -6.77 -0.48 8.38
CA MET A 15 -5.32 -0.37 8.53
C MET A 15 -4.92 0.18 9.90
N PRO A 16 -4.03 -0.52 10.64
CA PRO A 16 -3.47 0.02 11.87
C PRO A 16 -2.60 1.25 11.62
N ASP A 17 -2.72 2.29 12.44
CA ASP A 17 -1.96 3.54 12.27
C ASP A 17 -0.44 3.32 12.25
N GLY A 18 0.07 2.33 12.98
CA GLY A 18 1.49 1.97 12.98
C GLY A 18 2.04 1.50 11.62
N ARG A 19 1.18 1.19 10.65
CA ARG A 19 1.58 0.81 9.28
C ARG A 19 2.02 2.01 8.43
N LYS A 20 1.59 3.23 8.76
CA LYS A 20 1.87 4.48 8.03
C LYS A 20 3.30 5.04 8.23
N GLY A 21 4.21 4.25 8.80
CA GLY A 21 5.55 4.68 9.20
C GLY A 21 6.61 4.64 8.10
N GLY A 22 6.44 5.38 6.99
CA GLY A 22 7.46 5.53 5.94
C GLY A 22 7.81 4.25 5.17
N ARG A 23 7.04 3.18 5.35
CA ARG A 23 7.19 1.90 4.67
C ARG A 23 6.54 1.95 3.30
N LEU A 24 7.09 1.18 2.36
CA LEU A 24 6.41 0.86 1.12
C LEU A 24 5.33 -0.18 1.39
N MET A 25 4.20 -0.03 0.72
CA MET A 25 3.07 -0.92 0.88
C MET A 25 2.40 -1.16 -0.46
N LEU A 26 1.74 -2.31 -0.59
CA LEU A 26 0.92 -2.58 -1.73
C LEU A 26 -0.47 -2.02 -1.48
N LEU A 27 -0.99 -1.24 -2.42
CA LEU A 27 -2.29 -0.57 -2.32
C LEU A 27 -3.13 -0.95 -3.55
N TRP A 28 -4.45 -0.92 -3.39
CA TRP A 28 -5.38 -1.13 -4.50
C TRP A 28 -6.09 0.18 -4.82
N GLU A 29 -5.75 0.77 -5.97
CA GLU A 29 -6.34 2.02 -6.47
C GLU A 29 -7.18 1.72 -7.70
N GLY A 30 -8.48 2.03 -7.64
CA GLY A 30 -9.43 1.66 -8.68
C GLY A 30 -9.40 0.15 -8.94
N ASP A 31 -8.89 -0.25 -10.10
CA ASP A 31 -8.83 -1.65 -10.57
C ASP A 31 -7.40 -2.21 -10.67
N ARG A 32 -6.41 -1.59 -10.02
CA ARG A 32 -5.02 -2.02 -10.12
C ARG A 32 -4.26 -2.02 -8.79
N PRO A 33 -3.30 -2.96 -8.61
CA PRO A 33 -2.34 -2.88 -7.52
C PRO A 33 -1.25 -1.86 -7.85
N ILE A 34 -0.86 -1.08 -6.86
CA ILE A 34 0.21 -0.08 -6.93
C ILE A 34 1.10 -0.16 -5.68
N ILE A 35 2.31 0.37 -5.78
CA ILE A 35 3.19 0.56 -4.61
C ILE A 35 3.02 2.00 -4.14
N GLY A 36 2.77 2.18 -2.85
CA GLY A 36 2.63 3.50 -2.25
C GLY A 36 3.42 3.67 -0.96
N ARG A 37 3.63 4.93 -0.61
CA ARG A 37 4.17 5.36 0.68
C ARG A 37 3.21 6.35 1.34
N TRP A 38 3.09 6.31 2.65
CA TRP A 38 2.33 7.33 3.38
C TRP A 38 3.14 8.61 3.48
N ASP A 39 2.58 9.72 2.99
CA ASP A 39 3.07 11.07 3.23
C ASP A 39 2.34 11.66 4.43
N ASP A 40 3.06 11.83 5.55
CA ASP A 40 2.49 12.38 6.77
C ASP A 40 2.22 13.89 6.67
N GLY A 41 2.94 14.61 5.81
CA GLY A 41 2.73 16.04 5.58
C GLY A 41 1.44 16.32 4.81
N ARG A 42 1.10 15.45 3.86
CA ARG A 42 -0.13 15.53 3.06
C ARG A 42 -1.28 14.68 3.61
N LYS A 43 -1.03 13.83 4.61
CA LYS A 43 -1.97 12.86 5.18
C LYS A 43 -2.63 11.98 4.11
N GLY A 44 -1.81 11.52 3.15
CA GLY A 44 -2.26 10.74 2.02
C GLY A 44 -1.21 9.74 1.56
N TRP A 45 -1.65 8.79 0.73
CA TRP A 45 -0.74 7.87 0.07
C TRP A 45 -0.21 8.52 -1.20
N GLU A 46 1.10 8.41 -1.42
CA GLU A 46 1.76 8.92 -2.62
C GLU A 46 2.49 7.82 -3.37
N ASP A 47 2.68 8.07 -4.66
CA ASP A 47 3.64 7.34 -5.46
C ASP A 47 5.06 7.62 -4.91
N PRO A 48 5.85 6.61 -4.55
CA PRO A 48 7.22 6.81 -4.09
C PRO A 48 8.13 7.46 -5.15
N GLU A 49 7.82 7.26 -6.44
CA GLU A 49 8.60 7.75 -7.58
C GLU A 49 7.96 8.99 -8.24
N GLY A 50 6.64 9.14 -8.11
CA GLY A 50 5.86 10.25 -8.65
C GLY A 50 5.42 11.25 -7.58
N MET A 51 5.50 12.56 -7.84
CA MET A 51 5.11 13.60 -6.85
C MET A 51 3.59 13.77 -6.64
N HIS A 52 2.78 12.72 -6.78
CA HIS A 52 1.32 12.77 -6.73
C HIS A 52 0.73 11.87 -5.64
N LEU A 53 -0.41 12.29 -5.11
CA LEU A 53 -1.22 11.50 -4.18
C LEU A 53 -2.16 10.60 -4.95
N PHE A 54 -2.41 9.42 -4.38
CA PHE A 54 -3.47 8.52 -4.81
C PHE A 54 -4.80 8.94 -4.18
N GLU A 55 -5.90 8.79 -4.92
CA GLU A 55 -7.20 9.30 -4.52
C GLU A 55 -8.15 8.18 -4.06
N GLU A 56 -8.19 7.05 -4.77
CA GLU A 56 -9.21 6.00 -4.59
C GLU A 56 -8.63 4.67 -4.08
N ILE A 57 -7.91 4.72 -2.96
CA ILE A 57 -7.38 3.51 -2.34
C ILE A 57 -8.48 2.79 -1.56
N THR A 58 -8.66 1.51 -1.85
CA THR A 58 -9.70 0.67 -1.24
C THR A 58 -9.14 -0.46 -0.39
N TYR A 59 -7.97 -1.00 -0.75
CA TYR A 59 -7.31 -2.09 -0.04
C TYR A 59 -5.80 -1.85 0.13
N TRP A 60 -5.20 -2.56 1.08
CA TRP A 60 -3.77 -2.58 1.34
C TRP A 60 -3.27 -3.99 1.64
N ALA A 61 -1.98 -4.22 1.44
CA ALA A 61 -1.28 -5.40 1.89
C ALA A 61 0.19 -5.08 2.16
N ASP A 62 0.79 -5.82 3.09
CA ASP A 62 2.24 -5.75 3.32
C ASP A 62 3.02 -6.31 2.13
N ILE A 63 4.12 -5.65 1.79
CA ILE A 63 5.12 -6.20 0.88
C ILE A 63 6.03 -7.12 1.70
N ASN A 64 5.74 -8.42 1.66
CA ASN A 64 6.54 -9.43 2.31
C ASN A 64 7.54 -10.02 1.31
N SER A 65 8.79 -10.21 1.74
CA SER A 65 9.78 -10.92 0.92
C SER A 65 9.35 -12.39 0.74
N PRO A 66 9.64 -13.01 -0.40
CA PRO A 66 9.48 -14.46 -0.53
C PRO A 66 10.33 -15.15 0.54
N GLU A 67 9.74 -16.10 1.25
CA GLU A 67 10.46 -17.11 2.05
C GLU A 67 11.02 -18.23 1.17
#